data_AF-A0AAV1ACL7-F1
#
_entry.id   AF-A0AAV1ACL7-F1
#
_cell.length_a   1.000
_cell.length_b   1.000
_cell.length_c   1.000
_cell.angle_alpha   90.00
_cell.angle_beta   90.00
_cell.angle_gamma   90.00
#
_symmetry.space_group_name_H-M   'P 1'
#
loop_
_entity.id
_entity.type
_entity.pdbx_description
1 polymer ?
#
loop_
_entity_poly.entity_id
_entity_poly.type
_entity_poly.pdbx_seq_one_letter_code
_entity_poly.pdbx_strand_id
1 'polypeptide(L)'
;MNPRSKPDSTTVLSSYPDYGGLVKKAYDLLESTPDAFMLQQFSNPAITQVHFETTGPEIWEDTNGQVDIFVMGIGRGGTVSGVGQYLKSRNPNVKIYGVEPSESNVLNGGKPGPHHITGNGVGFKPDILDMDVMDKVLEVSSEDAVNMARTLALKEGLMQCINEDVEKDDINDEIQEDDINDKIQEDDLNDKIPEDDVDDEFQEDDIDLDDEFQEEDIDGEFQEDDVDEEFMEDDISNEFQEDDLDALLLEDKLE
;
A
#
# COMPACT_ATOMS: atom_id res chain seq x y z
N MET A 1 14.48 -0.83 20.43
CA MET A 1 14.10 -2.25 20.22
C MET A 1 15.32 -2.96 19.63
N ASN A 2 15.63 -4.22 20.00
CA ASN A 2 16.76 -4.92 19.38
C ASN A 2 16.36 -5.33 17.94
N PRO A 3 16.99 -4.81 16.88
CA PRO A 3 16.59 -5.10 15.49
C PRO A 3 16.78 -6.57 15.11
N ARG A 4 17.50 -7.36 15.93
CA ARG A 4 17.74 -8.79 15.73
C ARG A 4 16.81 -9.71 16.54
N SER A 5 15.95 -9.19 17.42
CA SER A 5 14.98 -10.03 18.15
C SER A 5 13.70 -10.24 17.34
N LYS A 6 13.18 -11.47 17.34
CA LYS A 6 11.87 -11.83 16.77
C LYS A 6 10.72 -11.33 17.66
N PRO A 7 9.82 -10.45 17.17
CA PRO A 7 8.63 -10.04 17.90
C PRO A 7 7.49 -11.07 17.76
N ASP A 8 6.46 -10.95 18.59
CA ASP A 8 5.34 -11.91 18.64
C ASP A 8 4.52 -11.93 17.33
N SER A 9 4.28 -10.77 16.71
CA SER A 9 3.61 -10.67 15.40
C SER A 9 4.33 -11.42 14.27
N THR A 10 5.67 -11.47 14.31
CA THR A 10 6.47 -12.26 13.36
C THR A 10 6.23 -13.75 13.55
N THR A 11 6.02 -14.20 14.78
CA THR A 11 5.71 -15.61 15.05
C THR A 11 4.36 -15.98 14.43
N VAL A 12 3.39 -15.06 14.43
CA VAL A 12 2.11 -15.27 13.77
C VAL A 12 2.28 -15.34 12.25
N LEU A 13 3.00 -14.39 11.62
CA LEU A 13 3.31 -14.47 10.19
C LEU A 13 4.07 -15.74 9.81
N SER A 14 4.96 -16.22 10.68
CA SER A 14 5.70 -17.46 10.46
C SER A 14 4.81 -18.71 10.42
N SER A 15 3.61 -18.61 11.01
CA SER A 15 2.62 -19.68 11.01
C SER A 15 1.68 -19.66 9.79
N TYR A 16 1.73 -18.60 8.96
CA TYR A 16 1.00 -18.56 7.70
C TYR A 16 1.75 -19.36 6.63
N PRO A 17 1.07 -20.26 5.89
CA PRO A 17 1.72 -21.09 4.87
C PRO A 17 2.53 -20.27 3.85
N ASP A 18 1.96 -19.15 3.39
CA ASP A 18 2.54 -18.36 2.30
C ASP A 18 3.65 -17.41 2.78
N TYR A 19 3.55 -16.89 4.01
CA TYR A 19 4.51 -15.91 4.55
C TYR A 19 5.61 -16.54 5.41
N GLY A 20 5.40 -17.74 5.92
CA GLY A 20 6.32 -18.33 6.90
C GLY A 20 7.69 -18.66 6.33
N GLY A 21 7.75 -19.12 5.08
CA GLY A 21 9.01 -19.31 4.36
C GLY A 21 9.77 -18.00 4.16
N LEU A 22 9.07 -16.94 3.72
CA LEU A 22 9.64 -15.62 3.47
C LEU A 22 10.18 -14.98 4.74
N VAL A 23 9.40 -15.00 5.82
CA VAL A 23 9.82 -14.48 7.12
C VAL A 23 11.03 -15.26 7.63
N LYS A 24 11.00 -16.60 7.59
CA LYS A 24 12.14 -17.41 8.01
C LYS A 24 13.41 -17.04 7.23
N LYS A 25 13.31 -16.96 5.90
CA LYS A 25 14.44 -16.61 5.04
C LYS A 25 14.98 -15.20 5.34
N ALA A 26 14.12 -14.22 5.62
CA ALA A 26 14.53 -12.88 6.02
C ALA A 26 15.36 -12.88 7.31
N TYR A 27 14.97 -13.69 8.31
CA TYR A 27 15.78 -13.85 9.53
C TYR A 27 17.08 -14.61 9.28
N ASP A 28 17.06 -15.65 8.45
CA ASP A 28 18.28 -16.38 8.07
C ASP A 28 19.29 -15.41 7.40
N LEU A 29 18.82 -14.49 6.54
CA LEU A 29 19.64 -13.43 5.93
C LEU A 29 20.14 -12.41 6.96
N LEU A 30 19.28 -11.96 7.88
CA LEU A 30 19.65 -11.03 8.96
C LEU A 30 20.75 -11.61 9.87
N GLU A 31 20.72 -12.92 10.11
CA GLU A 31 21.71 -13.61 10.95
C GLU A 31 23.03 -13.87 10.20
N SER A 32 22.98 -14.12 8.88
CA SER A 32 24.14 -14.50 8.08
C SER A 32 24.86 -13.34 7.37
N THR A 33 24.19 -12.20 7.20
CA THR A 33 24.72 -11.04 6.48
C THR A 33 25.26 -9.99 7.46
N PRO A 34 26.57 -9.67 7.43
CA PRO A 34 27.12 -8.57 8.20
C PRO A 34 26.40 -7.26 7.91
N ASP A 35 26.21 -6.43 8.93
CA ASP A 35 25.56 -5.11 8.84
C ASP A 35 24.12 -5.07 8.30
N ALA A 36 23.49 -6.23 8.06
CA ALA A 36 22.08 -6.29 7.69
C ALA A 36 21.18 -5.73 8.79
N PHE A 37 20.15 -5.01 8.34
CA PHE A 37 19.13 -4.41 9.19
C PHE A 37 17.74 -4.77 8.68
N MET A 38 16.84 -5.16 9.57
CA MET A 38 15.47 -5.53 9.22
C MET A 38 14.49 -4.54 9.84
N LEU A 39 13.65 -3.93 9.00
CA LEU A 39 12.77 -2.84 9.37
C LEU A 39 11.56 -3.26 10.22
N GLN A 40 11.15 -4.52 10.15
CA GLN A 40 10.06 -5.13 10.93
C GLN A 40 8.74 -4.32 10.95
N GLN A 41 8.06 -4.30 9.82
CA GLN A 41 6.96 -3.35 9.60
C GLN A 41 5.73 -3.49 10.54
N PHE A 42 5.56 -4.62 11.23
CA PHE A 42 4.43 -4.86 12.13
C PHE A 42 4.74 -4.56 13.61
N SER A 43 6.01 -4.31 13.93
CA SER A 43 6.50 -4.10 15.31
C SER A 43 7.30 -2.80 15.47
N ASN A 44 7.75 -2.18 14.38
CA ASN A 44 8.57 -0.98 14.44
C ASN A 44 7.73 0.28 14.77
N PRO A 45 7.94 0.92 15.95
CA PRO A 45 7.17 2.07 16.38
C PRO A 45 7.35 3.30 15.49
N ALA A 46 8.44 3.39 14.71
CA ALA A 46 8.65 4.49 13.77
C ALA A 46 7.51 4.64 12.76
N ILE A 47 6.83 3.54 12.42
CA ILE A 47 5.69 3.53 11.49
C ILE A 47 4.47 4.23 12.11
N THR A 48 4.24 4.08 13.41
CA THR A 48 3.19 4.82 14.12
C THR A 48 3.62 6.27 14.34
N GLN A 49 4.88 6.48 14.71
CA GLN A 49 5.43 7.79 15.04
C GLN A 49 5.36 8.76 13.85
N VAL A 50 5.74 8.32 12.64
CA VAL A 50 5.69 9.19 11.46
C VAL A 50 4.27 9.71 11.20
N HIS A 51 3.25 8.87 11.35
CA HIS A 51 1.86 9.30 11.17
C HIS A 51 1.34 10.21 12.28
N PHE A 52 1.88 10.10 13.49
CA PHE A 52 1.62 11.05 14.57
C PHE A 52 2.27 12.41 14.29
N GLU A 53 3.47 12.42 13.70
CA GLU A 53 4.28 13.62 13.44
C GLU A 53 3.95 14.34 12.13
N THR A 54 3.37 13.65 11.14
CA THR A 54 3.08 14.23 9.82
C THR A 54 1.61 14.11 9.47
N THR A 55 1.12 12.90 9.19
CA THR A 55 -0.23 12.67 8.66
C THR A 55 -1.34 13.18 9.58
N GLY A 56 -1.19 13.01 10.90
CA GLY A 56 -2.13 13.55 11.89
C GLY A 56 -2.21 15.09 11.86
N PRO A 57 -1.08 15.80 11.98
CA PRO A 57 -1.01 17.25 11.80
C PRO A 57 -1.59 17.74 10.48
N GLU A 58 -1.24 17.12 9.36
CA GLU A 58 -1.74 17.48 8.03
C GLU A 58 -3.29 17.45 8.00
N ILE A 59 -3.89 16.34 8.43
CA ILE A 59 -5.36 16.22 8.51
C ILE A 59 -5.96 17.29 9.41
N TRP A 60 -5.35 17.57 10.56
CA TRP A 60 -5.86 18.59 11.49
C TRP A 60 -5.79 19.99 10.90
N GLU A 61 -4.67 20.33 10.24
CA GLU A 61 -4.44 21.63 9.63
C GLU A 61 -5.35 21.84 8.42
N ASP A 62 -5.41 20.88 7.50
CA ASP A 62 -6.22 20.97 6.28
C ASP A 62 -7.72 21.02 6.56
N THR A 63 -8.16 20.39 7.66
CA THR A 63 -9.56 20.48 8.12
C THR A 63 -9.83 21.69 9.01
N ASN A 64 -8.84 22.54 9.27
CA ASN A 64 -8.90 23.66 10.23
C ASN A 64 -9.41 23.23 11.61
N GLY A 65 -9.02 22.03 12.07
CA GLY A 65 -9.43 21.44 13.34
C GLY A 65 -10.90 21.01 13.41
N GLN A 66 -11.58 20.88 12.25
CA GLN A 66 -12.99 20.49 12.16
C GLN A 66 -13.19 19.01 11.81
N VAL A 67 -12.12 18.21 11.75
CA VAL A 67 -12.26 16.76 11.60
C VAL A 67 -13.05 16.18 12.79
N ASP A 68 -14.23 15.64 12.51
CA ASP A 68 -15.07 14.96 13.51
C ASP A 68 -14.79 13.45 13.56
N ILE A 69 -14.50 12.86 12.40
CA ILE A 69 -14.35 11.42 12.21
C ILE A 69 -13.16 11.15 11.30
N PHE A 70 -12.31 10.21 11.70
CA PHE A 70 -11.25 9.64 10.88
C PHE A 70 -11.50 8.14 10.70
N VAL A 71 -11.41 7.67 9.45
CA VAL A 71 -11.66 6.27 9.07
C VAL A 71 -10.45 5.76 8.31
N MET A 72 -9.93 4.60 8.68
CA MET A 72 -8.75 4.02 8.02
C MET A 72 -8.75 2.50 8.01
N GLY A 73 -8.41 1.91 6.87
CA GLY A 73 -8.16 0.47 6.72
C GLY A 73 -6.95 0.02 7.54
N ILE A 74 -7.05 -1.17 8.14
CA ILE A 74 -6.00 -1.72 9.01
C ILE A 74 -5.25 -2.83 8.28
N GLY A 75 -4.07 -2.48 7.79
CA GLY A 75 -2.97 -3.42 7.49
C GLY A 75 -2.05 -3.57 8.69
N ARG A 76 -0.95 -2.80 8.71
CA ARG A 76 -0.02 -2.73 9.84
C ARG A 76 -0.59 -2.00 11.06
N GLY A 77 -1.56 -1.11 10.87
CA GLY A 77 -2.16 -0.33 11.95
C GLY A 77 -1.45 0.97 12.34
N GLY A 78 -0.27 1.25 11.78
CA GLY A 78 0.49 2.47 12.10
C GLY A 78 -0.24 3.77 11.78
N THR A 79 -0.92 3.85 10.62
CA THR A 79 -1.67 5.05 10.22
C THR A 79 -2.83 5.36 11.17
N VAL A 80 -3.71 4.39 11.41
CA VAL A 80 -4.86 4.58 12.31
C VAL A 80 -4.42 4.89 13.75
N SER A 81 -3.32 4.27 14.19
CA SER A 81 -2.78 4.49 15.54
C SER A 81 -2.16 5.87 15.67
N GLY A 82 -1.25 6.25 14.77
CA GLY A 82 -0.51 7.51 14.84
C GLY A 82 -1.42 8.72 14.61
N VAL A 83 -2.24 8.67 13.56
CA VAL A 83 -3.24 9.73 13.29
C VAL A 83 -4.24 9.79 14.44
N GLY A 84 -4.76 8.66 14.91
CA GLY A 84 -5.72 8.62 16.01
C GLY A 84 -5.18 9.23 17.30
N GLN A 85 -3.93 8.91 17.65
CA GLN A 85 -3.25 9.44 18.84
C GLN A 85 -3.08 10.96 18.72
N TYR A 86 -2.65 11.44 17.55
CA TYR A 86 -2.52 12.86 17.31
C TYR A 86 -3.87 13.57 17.40
N LEU A 87 -4.88 13.14 16.62
CA LEU A 87 -6.18 13.79 16.57
C LEU A 87 -6.87 13.82 17.94
N LYS A 88 -6.83 12.71 18.70
CA LYS A 88 -7.40 12.68 20.07
C LYS A 88 -6.63 13.55 21.06
N SER A 89 -5.32 13.77 20.86
CA SER A 89 -4.55 14.73 21.66
C SER A 89 -4.99 16.18 21.41
N ARG A 90 -5.49 16.50 20.21
CA ARG A 90 -6.00 17.83 19.83
C ARG A 90 -7.45 18.01 20.26
N ASN A 91 -8.29 17.03 20.00
CA ASN A 91 -9.69 16.99 20.40
C ASN A 91 -10.10 15.55 20.76
N PRO A 92 -10.33 15.24 22.05
CA PRO A 92 -10.66 13.88 22.48
C PRO A 92 -12.04 13.40 21.98
N ASN A 93 -12.87 14.29 21.42
CA ASN A 93 -14.17 13.94 20.86
C ASN A 93 -14.08 13.38 19.44
N VAL A 94 -12.96 13.53 18.74
CA VAL A 94 -12.77 12.97 17.39
C VAL A 94 -12.94 11.45 17.45
N LYS A 95 -13.73 10.94 16.51
CA LYS A 95 -14.02 9.51 16.39
C LYS A 95 -13.05 8.85 15.45
N ILE A 96 -12.44 7.76 15.90
CA ILE A 96 -11.47 7.00 15.11
C ILE A 96 -12.07 5.63 14.81
N TYR A 97 -12.22 5.31 13.53
CA TYR A 97 -12.72 4.01 13.08
C TYR A 97 -11.66 3.26 12.27
N GLY A 98 -11.36 2.05 12.73
CA GLY A 98 -10.62 1.07 11.94
C GLY A 98 -11.54 0.39 10.95
N VAL A 99 -11.00 -0.13 9.85
CA VAL A 99 -11.72 -1.00 8.91
C VAL A 99 -10.93 -2.28 8.68
N GLU A 100 -11.60 -3.42 8.76
CA GLU A 100 -11.06 -4.74 8.43
C GLU A 100 -12.01 -5.52 7.50
N PRO A 101 -11.50 -6.52 6.75
CA PRO A 101 -12.35 -7.38 5.94
C PRO A 101 -13.27 -8.24 6.80
N SER A 102 -14.54 -8.36 6.42
CA SER A 102 -15.51 -9.22 7.12
C SER A 102 -15.11 -10.70 7.11
N GLU A 103 -14.38 -11.11 6.07
CA GLU A 103 -13.89 -12.46 5.82
C GLU A 103 -12.64 -12.80 6.67
N SER A 104 -11.98 -11.77 7.23
CA SER A 104 -10.77 -11.89 8.05
C SER A 104 -10.83 -10.93 9.26
N ASN A 105 -11.95 -10.96 9.98
CA ASN A 105 -12.31 -10.00 11.03
C ASN A 105 -11.68 -10.30 12.41
N VAL A 106 -10.36 -10.46 12.42
CA VAL A 106 -9.61 -10.87 13.61
C VAL A 106 -9.67 -9.84 14.74
N LEU A 107 -9.76 -8.54 14.42
CA LEU A 107 -9.83 -7.48 15.43
C LEU A 107 -11.19 -7.43 16.11
N ASN A 108 -12.26 -7.91 15.46
CA ASN A 108 -13.58 -8.14 16.04
C ASN A 108 -13.76 -9.53 16.68
N GLY A 109 -12.68 -10.32 16.81
CA GLY A 109 -12.69 -11.61 17.50
C GLY A 109 -13.13 -12.80 16.65
N GLY A 110 -13.22 -12.61 15.32
CA GLY A 110 -13.39 -13.69 14.38
C GLY A 110 -12.11 -14.45 14.10
N LYS A 111 -12.01 -15.03 12.90
CA LYS A 111 -10.86 -15.84 12.48
C LYS A 111 -10.26 -15.22 11.22
N PRO A 112 -8.95 -15.43 10.99
CA PRO A 112 -8.39 -15.07 9.70
C PRO A 112 -9.02 -15.89 8.58
N GLY A 113 -9.18 -15.27 7.42
CA GLY A 113 -9.72 -15.89 6.21
C GLY A 113 -9.22 -15.19 4.95
N PRO A 114 -9.35 -15.84 3.78
CA PRO A 114 -9.02 -15.21 2.49
C PRO A 114 -9.98 -14.06 2.18
N HIS A 115 -9.46 -13.00 1.56
CA HIS A 115 -10.23 -11.82 1.12
C HIS A 115 -9.51 -11.10 -0.02
N HIS A 116 -10.22 -10.22 -0.72
CA HIS A 116 -9.69 -9.49 -1.88
C HIS A 116 -9.28 -8.04 -1.55
N ILE A 117 -9.45 -7.61 -0.29
CA ILE A 117 -9.05 -6.27 0.16
C ILE A 117 -7.54 -6.21 0.45
N THR A 118 -6.73 -5.94 -0.57
CA THR A 118 -5.26 -5.86 -0.42
C THR A 118 -4.80 -4.74 0.52
N GLY A 119 -3.64 -4.95 1.14
CA GLY A 119 -3.04 -4.01 2.10
C GLY A 119 -3.70 -3.97 3.48
N ASN A 120 -4.83 -4.67 3.69
CA ASN A 120 -5.58 -4.71 4.95
C ASN A 120 -5.76 -6.16 5.42
N GLY A 121 -6.31 -6.34 6.63
CA GLY A 121 -6.84 -7.65 7.05
C GLY A 121 -5.81 -8.76 7.19
N VAL A 122 -4.60 -8.42 7.64
CA VAL A 122 -3.40 -9.31 7.66
C VAL A 122 -3.55 -10.59 8.50
N GLY A 123 -4.71 -10.83 9.11
CA GLY A 123 -5.04 -12.10 9.77
C GLY A 123 -4.52 -12.25 11.20
N PHE A 124 -3.95 -11.18 11.75
CA PHE A 124 -3.52 -11.09 13.15
C PHE A 124 -3.53 -9.63 13.60
N LYS A 125 -3.43 -9.39 14.91
CA LYS A 125 -3.26 -8.04 15.46
C LYS A 125 -1.77 -7.63 15.41
N PRO A 126 -1.39 -6.58 14.67
CA PRO A 126 -0.01 -6.06 14.69
C PRO A 126 0.37 -5.50 16.06
N ASP A 127 1.66 -5.55 16.40
CA ASP A 127 2.16 -5.07 17.70
C ASP A 127 2.05 -3.54 17.83
N ILE A 128 2.19 -2.82 16.71
CA ILE A 128 2.11 -1.35 16.66
C ILE A 128 0.67 -0.82 16.62
N LEU A 129 -0.33 -1.68 16.49
CA LEU A 129 -1.74 -1.29 16.44
C LEU A 129 -2.26 -0.98 17.84
N ASP A 130 -2.58 0.29 18.07
CA ASP A 130 -3.23 0.76 19.28
C ASP A 130 -4.75 0.60 19.15
N MET A 131 -5.33 -0.35 19.89
CA MET A 131 -6.78 -0.58 19.87
C MET A 131 -7.54 0.43 20.74
N ASP A 132 -6.88 1.03 21.73
CA ASP A 132 -7.53 1.91 22.70
C ASP A 132 -7.83 3.29 22.12
N VAL A 133 -7.13 3.66 21.04
CA VAL A 133 -7.40 4.89 20.29
C VAL A 133 -8.63 4.79 19.39
N MET A 134 -9.11 3.58 19.07
CA MET A 134 -10.23 3.38 18.16
C MET A 134 -11.56 3.30 18.92
N ASP A 135 -12.57 3.98 18.38
CA ASP A 135 -13.94 3.89 18.90
C ASP A 135 -14.61 2.58 18.46
N LYS A 136 -14.32 2.11 17.24
CA LYS A 136 -14.79 0.81 16.71
C LYS A 136 -13.95 0.37 15.51
N VAL A 137 -13.85 -0.94 15.29
CA VAL A 137 -13.40 -1.53 14.02
C VAL A 137 -14.62 -1.97 13.21
N LEU A 138 -14.78 -1.40 12.03
CA LEU A 138 -15.84 -1.69 11.08
C LEU A 138 -15.43 -2.87 10.18
N GLU A 139 -16.41 -3.69 9.81
CA GLU A 139 -16.22 -4.82 8.90
C GLU A 139 -16.78 -4.44 7.52
N VAL A 140 -16.01 -4.70 6.47
CA VAL A 140 -16.39 -4.45 5.06
C VAL A 140 -16.14 -5.72 4.26
N SER A 141 -17.09 -6.10 3.39
CA SER A 141 -16.91 -7.25 2.51
C SER A 141 -16.01 -6.92 1.32
N SER A 142 -15.32 -7.91 0.76
CA SER A 142 -14.53 -7.75 -0.46
C SER A 142 -15.38 -7.21 -1.62
N GLU A 143 -16.60 -7.74 -1.77
CA GLU A 143 -17.57 -7.32 -2.80
C GLU A 143 -17.91 -5.83 -2.68
N ASP A 144 -18.25 -5.36 -1.47
CA ASP A 144 -18.57 -3.94 -1.23
C ASP A 144 -17.36 -3.04 -1.52
N ALA A 145 -16.16 -3.48 -1.13
CA ALA A 145 -14.94 -2.73 -1.34
C ALA A 145 -14.64 -2.55 -2.84
N VAL A 146 -14.69 -3.65 -3.60
CA VAL A 146 -14.51 -3.66 -5.06
C VAL A 146 -15.54 -2.78 -5.76
N ASN A 147 -16.82 -2.93 -5.41
CA ASN A 147 -17.90 -2.12 -5.99
C ASN A 147 -17.72 -0.63 -5.71
N MET A 148 -17.22 -0.27 -4.52
CA MET A 148 -16.90 1.11 -4.18
C MET A 148 -15.71 1.63 -4.99
N ALA A 149 -14.64 0.85 -5.16
CA ALA A 149 -13.49 1.25 -5.97
C ALA A 149 -13.89 1.53 -7.43
N ARG A 150 -14.71 0.65 -8.04
CA ARG A 150 -15.29 0.86 -9.37
C ARG A 150 -16.14 2.14 -9.42
N THR A 151 -16.96 2.37 -8.39
CA THR A 151 -17.80 3.57 -8.30
C THR A 151 -16.96 4.84 -8.22
N LEU A 152 -15.88 4.86 -7.44
CA LEU A 152 -14.97 6.00 -7.32
C LEU A 152 -14.30 6.33 -8.66
N ALA A 153 -13.86 5.32 -9.41
CA ALA A 153 -13.27 5.53 -10.73
C ALA A 153 -14.30 6.11 -11.72
N LEU A 154 -15.49 5.52 -11.78
CA LEU A 154 -16.52 5.90 -12.76
C LEU A 154 -17.22 7.23 -12.46
N LYS A 155 -17.39 7.58 -11.18
CA LYS A 155 -18.17 8.77 -10.78
C LYS A 155 -17.32 9.94 -10.32
N GLU A 156 -16.19 9.67 -9.68
CA GLU A 156 -15.34 10.71 -9.08
C GLU A 156 -14.00 10.88 -9.82
N GLY A 157 -13.71 10.02 -10.82
CA GLY A 157 -12.42 10.01 -11.51
C GLY A 157 -11.25 9.60 -10.61
N LEU A 158 -11.54 8.93 -9.49
CA LEU A 158 -10.56 8.52 -8.50
C LEU A 158 -10.22 7.05 -8.67
N MET A 159 -9.08 6.76 -9.29
CA MET A 159 -8.58 5.40 -9.44
C MET A 159 -7.98 4.91 -8.11
N GLN A 160 -8.61 3.92 -7.49
CA GLN A 160 -8.16 3.29 -6.24
C GLN A 160 -7.98 1.79 -6.48
N CYS A 161 -6.89 1.24 -5.97
CA CYS A 161 -6.57 -0.19 -6.16
C CYS A 161 -7.18 -1.04 -5.05
N ILE A 162 -8.03 -1.99 -5.43
CA ILE A 162 -8.42 -3.15 -4.63
C ILE A 162 -8.22 -4.33 -5.57
N ASN A 163 -7.50 -5.36 -5.13
CA ASN A 163 -7.12 -6.42 -6.05
C ASN A 163 -8.34 -7.31 -6.32
N GLU A 164 -8.89 -7.21 -7.52
CA GLU A 164 -9.77 -8.20 -8.10
C GLU A 164 -8.91 -9.34 -8.67
N ASP A 165 -8.38 -10.22 -7.82
CA ASP A 165 -8.16 -11.60 -8.28
C ASP A 165 -9.53 -12.29 -8.34
N VAL A 166 -10.36 -11.78 -9.24
CA VAL A 166 -11.56 -12.43 -9.72
C VAL A 166 -11.02 -13.45 -10.72
N GLU A 167 -11.32 -14.74 -10.52
CA GLU A 167 -11.01 -15.76 -11.53
C GLU A 167 -11.48 -15.23 -12.89
N LYS A 168 -10.65 -15.38 -13.93
CA LYS A 168 -10.84 -14.82 -15.29
C LYS A 168 -12.22 -15.10 -15.94
N ASP A 169 -13.06 -15.89 -15.29
CA ASP A 169 -14.37 -16.30 -15.75
C ASP A 169 -15.50 -15.28 -15.44
N ASP A 170 -15.37 -14.37 -14.46
CA ASP A 170 -16.46 -13.43 -14.13
C ASP A 170 -16.42 -12.08 -14.89
N ILE A 171 -15.28 -11.71 -15.52
CA ILE A 171 -15.14 -10.42 -16.22
C ILE A 171 -15.80 -10.45 -17.61
N ASN A 172 -16.00 -11.63 -18.21
CA ASN A 172 -16.57 -11.74 -19.55
C ASN A 172 -18.10 -11.56 -19.62
N ASP A 173 -18.80 -11.57 -18.48
CA ASP A 173 -20.27 -11.52 -18.46
C ASP A 173 -20.85 -10.12 -18.13
N GLU A 174 -20.04 -9.16 -17.64
CA GLU A 174 -20.54 -7.87 -17.13
C GLU A 174 -20.08 -6.60 -17.88
N ILE A 175 -19.17 -6.70 -18.86
CA ILE A 175 -18.85 -5.55 -19.73
C ILE A 175 -19.28 -5.90 -21.15
N GLN A 176 -20.51 -5.51 -21.52
CA GLN A 176 -20.91 -5.53 -22.93
C GLN A 176 -20.24 -4.35 -23.64
N GLU A 177 -19.69 -4.57 -24.84
CA GLU A 177 -19.13 -3.51 -25.71
C GLU A 177 -20.10 -2.32 -25.92
N ASP A 178 -21.39 -2.54 -25.70
CA ASP A 178 -22.46 -1.54 -25.78
C ASP A 178 -22.39 -0.49 -24.65
N ASP A 179 -21.88 -0.82 -23.44
CA ASP A 179 -21.82 0.12 -22.30
C ASP A 179 -20.74 1.21 -22.44
N ILE A 180 -19.71 0.95 -23.25
CA ILE A 180 -18.64 1.92 -23.55
C ILE A 180 -19.09 2.87 -24.68
N ASN A 181 -19.85 2.36 -25.65
CA ASN A 181 -20.29 3.15 -26.81
C ASN A 181 -21.45 4.12 -26.51
N ASP A 182 -22.22 3.88 -25.44
CA ASP A 182 -23.39 4.72 -25.10
C ASP A 182 -23.05 6.00 -24.27
N LYS A 183 -21.80 6.19 -23.85
CA LYS A 183 -21.41 7.33 -22.97
C LYS A 183 -20.45 8.35 -23.56
N ILE A 184 -20.06 8.21 -24.82
CA ILE A 184 -19.32 9.25 -25.54
C ILE A 184 -20.11 9.55 -26.81
N GLN A 185 -20.97 10.56 -26.77
CA GLN A 185 -21.50 11.13 -28.01
C GLN A 185 -20.40 12.03 -28.60
N GLU A 186 -20.08 11.84 -29.89
CA GLU A 186 -19.11 12.67 -30.65
C GLU A 186 -19.39 14.18 -30.56
N ASP A 187 -20.58 14.58 -30.11
CA ASP A 187 -20.99 15.98 -29.99
C ASP A 187 -20.51 16.67 -28.70
N ASP A 188 -20.09 15.94 -27.65
CA ASP A 188 -19.68 16.53 -26.36
C ASP A 188 -18.24 17.09 -26.35
N LEU A 189 -17.43 16.78 -27.37
CA LEU A 189 -16.03 17.23 -27.46
C LEU A 189 -15.82 18.54 -28.23
N ASN A 190 -16.85 19.11 -28.87
CA ASN A 190 -16.69 20.24 -29.79
C ASN A 190 -17.01 21.64 -29.24
N ASP A 191 -17.35 21.80 -27.94
CA ASP A 191 -17.97 23.06 -27.49
C ASP A 191 -17.23 23.87 -26.42
N LYS A 192 -15.95 23.61 -26.09
CA LYS A 192 -15.27 24.37 -25.01
C LYS A 192 -13.79 24.76 -25.17
N ILE A 193 -13.25 24.88 -26.37
CA ILE A 193 -11.98 25.60 -26.55
C ILE A 193 -12.17 26.70 -27.60
N PRO A 194 -12.21 27.99 -27.21
CA PRO A 194 -12.15 29.09 -28.17
C PRO A 194 -10.81 29.03 -28.93
N GLU A 195 -10.86 29.11 -30.26
CA GLU A 195 -9.69 29.02 -31.18
C GLU A 195 -8.66 30.17 -31.04
N ASP A 196 -8.75 31.03 -30.01
CA ASP A 196 -7.93 32.24 -29.89
C ASP A 196 -6.86 32.21 -28.77
N ASP A 197 -6.72 31.11 -28.01
CA ASP A 197 -5.76 31.02 -26.88
C ASP A 197 -4.70 29.90 -27.03
N VAL A 198 -4.23 29.63 -28.26
CA VAL A 198 -3.04 28.79 -28.48
C VAL A 198 -1.99 29.58 -29.25
N ASP A 199 -1.38 30.55 -28.57
CA ASP A 199 -0.05 31.03 -28.91
C ASP A 199 0.84 30.88 -27.67
N ASP A 200 2.00 30.27 -27.92
CA ASP A 200 3.21 30.16 -27.11
C ASP A 200 3.47 28.89 -26.26
N GLU A 201 4.48 28.16 -26.77
CA GLU A 201 5.45 27.29 -26.08
C GLU A 201 5.07 25.85 -25.73
N PHE A 202 5.08 24.97 -26.74
CA PHE A 202 5.84 23.72 -26.67
C PHE A 202 6.50 23.47 -28.03
N GLN A 203 7.83 23.49 -28.08
CA GLN A 203 8.59 23.08 -29.25
C GLN A 203 8.60 21.54 -29.30
N GLU A 204 7.94 20.97 -30.30
CA GLU A 204 8.11 19.57 -30.69
C GLU A 204 9.48 19.43 -31.35
N ASP A 205 10.52 19.04 -30.60
CA ASP A 205 11.80 18.62 -31.20
C ASP A 205 12.71 17.78 -30.25
N ASP A 206 12.21 17.19 -29.14
CA ASP A 206 13.08 16.46 -28.18
C ASP A 206 12.52 15.10 -27.71
N ILE A 207 11.82 14.34 -28.55
CA ILE A 207 11.64 12.89 -28.30
C ILE A 207 11.80 12.10 -29.60
N ASP A 208 13.02 11.60 -29.85
CA ASP A 208 13.25 10.49 -30.78
C ASP A 208 12.68 9.20 -30.14
N LEU A 209 11.54 8.72 -30.64
CA LEU A 209 10.97 7.41 -30.32
C LEU A 209 11.16 6.39 -31.45
N ASP A 210 12.18 6.58 -32.28
CA ASP A 210 12.53 5.65 -33.35
C ASP A 210 13.83 4.92 -33.01
N ASP A 211 13.80 4.05 -32.00
CA ASP A 211 14.75 2.94 -31.87
C ASP A 211 14.03 1.68 -31.35
N GLU A 212 13.63 0.85 -32.32
CA GLU A 212 13.41 -0.60 -32.31
C GLU A 212 12.95 -1.28 -31.00
N PHE A 213 11.64 -1.49 -30.86
CA PHE A 213 11.11 -2.72 -30.27
C PHE A 213 10.37 -3.50 -31.36
N GLN A 214 10.94 -4.61 -31.82
CA GLN A 214 10.25 -5.54 -32.72
C GLN A 214 9.49 -6.58 -31.88
N GLU A 215 8.27 -6.92 -32.31
CA GLU A 215 7.36 -7.89 -31.68
C GLU A 215 7.83 -9.37 -31.74
N GLU A 216 9.12 -9.66 -31.89
CA GLU A 216 9.64 -11.04 -31.98
C GLU A 216 10.47 -11.50 -30.75
N ASP A 217 10.66 -10.68 -29.72
CA ASP A 217 11.49 -11.04 -28.54
C ASP A 217 10.73 -11.71 -27.38
N ILE A 218 9.45 -12.09 -27.54
CA ILE A 218 8.64 -12.73 -26.48
C ILE A 218 8.06 -14.07 -26.93
N ASP A 219 8.88 -14.92 -27.55
CA ASP A 219 8.52 -16.32 -27.72
C ASP A 219 9.76 -17.21 -27.60
N GLY A 220 10.07 -17.57 -26.35
CA GLY A 220 10.85 -18.76 -26.05
C GLY A 220 11.99 -18.55 -25.06
N GLU A 221 11.67 -18.40 -23.77
CA GLU A 221 12.52 -18.88 -22.66
C GLU A 221 11.76 -18.71 -21.34
N PHE A 222 10.91 -19.67 -20.99
CA PHE A 222 10.62 -20.06 -19.60
C PHE A 222 9.87 -21.40 -19.66
N GLN A 223 10.61 -22.51 -19.55
CA GLN A 223 10.02 -23.80 -19.24
C GLN A 223 10.03 -23.98 -17.72
N GLU A 224 9.02 -24.66 -17.17
CA GLU A 224 8.79 -24.86 -15.72
C GLU A 224 9.89 -25.63 -14.96
N ASP A 225 11.04 -25.92 -15.57
CA ASP A 225 12.09 -26.78 -15.00
C ASP A 225 13.42 -26.05 -14.68
N ASP A 226 13.54 -24.73 -14.84
CA ASP A 226 14.79 -23.98 -14.58
C ASP A 226 15.01 -23.57 -13.10
N VAL A 227 14.25 -24.14 -12.16
CA VAL A 227 14.49 -23.93 -10.72
C VAL A 227 15.51 -24.96 -10.23
N ASP A 228 16.75 -24.88 -10.68
CA ASP A 228 17.92 -25.40 -9.97
C ASP A 228 19.23 -24.95 -10.65
N GLU A 229 20.10 -24.32 -9.84
CA GLU A 229 21.52 -23.98 -10.07
C GLU A 229 21.90 -22.64 -10.74
N GLU A 230 22.88 -22.00 -10.09
CA GLU A 230 23.70 -20.83 -10.48
C GLU A 230 23.09 -19.41 -10.42
N PHE A 231 23.21 -18.79 -9.23
CA PHE A 231 23.68 -17.40 -9.17
C PHE A 231 25.07 -17.40 -8.56
N MET A 232 26.09 -17.28 -9.44
CA MET A 232 27.47 -17.04 -9.04
C MET A 232 27.61 -15.61 -8.50
N GLU A 233 28.47 -15.50 -7.47
CA GLU A 233 29.04 -14.26 -6.96
C GLU A 233 29.70 -13.49 -8.13
N ASP A 234 29.23 -12.28 -8.48
CA ASP A 234 30.10 -11.17 -8.97
C ASP A 234 29.38 -9.87 -9.43
N ASP A 235 28.05 -9.76 -9.42
CA ASP A 235 27.37 -8.56 -9.98
C ASP A 235 26.91 -7.47 -9.00
N ILE A 236 27.48 -7.37 -7.80
CA ILE A 236 27.24 -6.22 -6.91
C ILE A 236 28.55 -5.47 -6.65
N SER A 237 29.04 -4.80 -7.68
CA SER A 237 29.95 -3.68 -7.49
C SER A 237 29.53 -2.51 -8.36
N ASN A 238 29.41 -1.36 -7.71
CA ASN A 238 29.11 -0.02 -8.23
C ASN A 238 27.62 0.33 -8.38
N GLU A 239 27.05 0.92 -7.33
CA GLU A 239 26.58 2.32 -7.33
C GLU A 239 25.71 2.57 -6.10
N PHE A 240 26.31 2.97 -4.97
CA PHE A 240 25.64 3.84 -4.01
C PHE A 240 26.70 4.75 -3.38
N GLN A 241 26.59 6.05 -3.63
CA GLN A 241 27.47 7.09 -3.08
C GLN A 241 27.11 7.36 -1.61
N GLU A 242 28.13 7.68 -0.81
CA GLU A 242 28.15 7.72 0.67
C GLU A 242 27.33 8.82 1.37
N ASP A 243 26.47 9.60 0.68
CA ASP A 243 25.96 10.86 1.25
C ASP A 243 24.53 10.82 1.85
N ASP A 244 23.83 9.67 1.84
CA ASP A 244 22.45 9.57 2.41
C ASP A 244 22.38 8.98 3.85
N LEU A 245 23.53 8.67 4.47
CA LEU A 245 23.58 8.02 5.80
C LEU A 245 23.45 8.98 7.00
N ASP A 246 23.44 10.30 6.78
CA ASP A 246 23.46 11.29 7.88
C ASP A 246 22.08 11.67 8.43
N ALA A 247 20.97 11.18 7.85
CA ALA A 247 19.62 11.43 8.36
C ALA A 247 19.14 10.42 9.42
N LEU A 248 19.87 9.32 9.65
CA LEU A 248 19.46 8.21 10.54
C LEU A 248 20.28 8.05 11.83
N LEU A 249 21.30 8.89 12.05
CA LEU A 249 22.26 8.73 13.17
C LEU A 249 22.28 9.89 14.18
N LEU A 250 21.20 10.67 14.29
CA LEU A 250 21.10 11.79 15.23
C LEU A 250 20.36 11.46 16.53
N GLU A 251 20.69 10.34 17.18
CA GLU A 251 20.42 10.12 18.60
C GLU A 251 21.59 9.37 19.26
N ASP A 252 22.76 10.00 19.34
CA ASP A 252 23.77 9.63 20.34
C ASP A 252 24.72 10.81 20.59
N LYS A 253 24.21 11.81 21.32
CA LYS A 253 24.98 12.79 22.11
C LYS A 253 24.00 13.69 22.84
N LEU A 254 23.80 13.44 24.13
CA LEU A 254 23.66 14.44 25.19
C LEU A 254 23.62 13.68 26.54
N GLU A 255 24.80 13.51 27.14
CA GLU A 255 24.99 13.56 28.61
C GLU A 255 25.10 15.02 29.04
#